data_AF-F0KJV2-F1
#
_entry.id   AF-F0KJV2-F1
#
_cell.length_a   1.000
_cell.length_b   1.000
_cell.length_c   1.000
_cell.angle_alpha   90.00
_cell.angle_beta   90.00
_cell.angle_gamma   90.00
#
_symmetry.space_group_name_H-M   'P 1'
#
loop_
_entity.id
_entity.type
_entity.pdbx_description
1 polymer ?
#
loop_
_entity_poly.entity_id
_entity_poly.type
_entity_poly.pdbx_seq_one_letter_code
_entity_poly.pdbx_strand_id
1 'polypeptide(L)'
;MKKLFLLAILLGLSGCGDNNQSDTSQLDTQTTQLQTTDLAVPTTSNHKLAASSLMMSPAISPLGGWSITNSTTMGASTLIDAAKDTRVSAALVTPNAKQVAEVLRGGAAGVALTIAVDQLLDAVDWVMDSANNQIRYQKKDPIKPPNFPYYYKVAGGLPNYQIYAANKEQLCSRTTAILNTLYSTIKYKFTGIIGDTVGSCTYQLTNTQSGIQTDGGIPYSRVQNLNYDPTKPEFTLPLEVVAEKVISNADTGSLDAQVATNAATQNILNDAVQAEPVVQELENNAKNNCPSGITNGKGDCWVCSRESYTPIRARVVYAKDVTNGLGGCSAGMNSGQLLTRYNAYTELGAARDAENACWSPQDQEHLIQARAAKVTANDCKSYLGVL
;
A
#
# COMPACT_ATOMS: atom_id res chain seq x y z
N MET A 1 -6.60 -49.11 18.58
CA MET A 1 -5.48 -48.82 19.50
C MET A 1 -5.49 -47.31 19.70
N LYS A 2 -6.00 -46.68 20.77
CA LYS A 2 -6.05 -47.00 22.22
C LYS A 2 -4.69 -46.87 22.92
N LYS A 3 -4.42 -45.68 23.49
CA LYS A 3 -3.73 -45.45 24.77
C LYS A 3 -4.14 -44.07 25.33
N LEU A 4 -4.73 -44.05 26.52
CA LEU A 4 -5.09 -42.87 27.33
C LEU A 4 -4.12 -42.74 28.53
N PHE A 5 -3.95 -41.52 29.06
CA PHE A 5 -3.49 -41.11 30.42
C PHE A 5 -3.83 -39.60 30.57
N LEU A 6 -4.33 -38.98 31.66
CA LEU A 6 -4.65 -39.36 33.06
C LEU A 6 -3.43 -39.68 33.94
N LEU A 7 -3.19 -39.10 35.14
CA LEU A 7 -3.88 -38.11 36.01
C LEU A 7 -2.74 -37.43 36.88
N ALA A 8 -2.88 -36.44 37.78
CA ALA A 8 -3.99 -35.73 38.43
C ALA A 8 -3.53 -34.30 38.88
N ILE A 9 -4.40 -33.31 39.11
CA ILE A 9 -4.98 -32.90 40.42
C ILE A 9 -3.96 -32.70 41.56
N LEU A 10 -3.73 -31.44 42.01
CA LEU A 10 -4.26 -30.91 43.29
C LEU A 10 -4.07 -29.39 43.44
N LEU A 11 -4.73 -28.81 44.45
CA LEU A 11 -4.75 -27.39 44.82
C LEU A 11 -3.73 -27.06 45.92
N GLY A 12 -3.32 -25.79 46.01
CA GLY A 12 -2.55 -25.22 47.14
C GLY A 12 -2.89 -23.73 47.33
N LEU A 13 -3.07 -23.28 48.57
CA LEU A 13 -3.55 -21.94 48.94
C LEU A 13 -2.52 -21.16 49.77
N SER A 14 -2.72 -19.84 49.81
CA SER A 14 -2.19 -18.87 50.80
C SER A 14 -0.68 -18.55 50.79
N GLY A 15 -0.35 -17.32 51.20
CA GLY A 15 1.04 -16.84 51.31
C GLY A 15 1.19 -15.33 51.16
N CYS A 16 0.63 -14.53 52.08
CA CYS A 16 0.99 -13.11 52.20
C CYS A 16 2.34 -12.97 52.92
N GLY A 17 3.17 -12.01 52.53
CA GLY A 17 4.41 -11.72 53.26
C GLY A 17 5.30 -10.67 52.58
N ASP A 18 5.19 -9.42 53.00
CA ASP A 18 6.20 -8.40 52.70
C ASP A 18 7.54 -8.75 53.38
N ASN A 19 8.66 -8.45 52.71
CA ASN A 19 9.58 -7.41 53.22
C ASN A 19 10.71 -7.07 52.24
N ASN A 20 10.77 -5.79 51.88
CA ASN A 20 11.92 -4.88 51.87
C ASN A 20 13.38 -5.35 51.69
N GLN A 21 14.11 -4.41 51.06
CA GLN A 21 15.55 -4.12 51.15
C GLN A 21 16.57 -4.96 50.36
N SER A 22 17.13 -4.29 49.34
CA SER A 22 18.58 -4.01 49.14
C SER A 22 19.60 -5.07 49.59
N ASP A 23 20.57 -5.44 48.76
CA ASP A 23 21.54 -4.43 48.28
C ASP A 23 22.16 -4.66 46.89
N THR A 24 22.85 -3.61 46.42
CA THR A 24 23.60 -3.58 45.16
C THR A 24 24.83 -4.48 45.15
N SER A 25 25.11 -5.11 44.00
CA SER A 25 26.47 -5.09 43.43
C SER A 25 26.43 -5.27 41.91
N GLN A 26 27.20 -4.46 41.19
CA GLN A 26 27.49 -4.70 39.77
C GLN A 26 28.50 -5.82 39.65
N LEU A 27 28.36 -6.63 38.59
CA LEU A 27 29.54 -7.10 37.86
C LEU A 27 29.23 -7.11 36.36
N ASP A 28 29.81 -6.17 35.64
CA ASP A 28 29.66 -6.08 34.19
C ASP A 28 30.42 -7.21 33.49
N THR A 29 29.74 -8.01 32.68
CA THR A 29 30.40 -8.79 31.61
C THR A 29 29.50 -8.84 30.38
N GLN A 30 29.89 -8.13 29.33
CA GLN A 30 29.25 -8.22 28.02
C GLN A 30 29.59 -9.57 27.38
N THR A 31 28.60 -10.27 26.82
CA THR A 31 28.77 -11.08 25.60
C THR A 31 27.41 -11.27 24.90
N THR A 32 27.35 -10.77 23.67
CA THR A 32 26.49 -11.17 22.54
C THR A 32 25.10 -11.78 22.82
N GLN A 33 24.06 -10.99 22.53
CA GLN A 33 22.68 -11.44 22.46
C GLN A 33 22.44 -12.43 21.31
N LEU A 34 21.62 -13.46 21.55
CA LEU A 34 21.01 -14.29 20.53
C LEU A 34 19.64 -14.75 21.05
N GLN A 35 18.57 -14.03 20.72
CA GLN A 35 17.20 -14.39 21.12
C GLN A 35 16.26 -14.45 19.93
N THR A 36 15.52 -15.56 19.89
CA THR A 36 14.42 -15.85 18.96
C THR A 36 13.23 -14.92 19.21
N THR A 37 12.39 -14.75 18.20
CA THR A 37 11.12 -14.00 18.24
C THR A 37 10.21 -14.38 19.39
N ASP A 38 9.60 -13.37 20.00
CA ASP A 38 8.26 -13.49 20.60
C ASP A 38 7.45 -12.20 20.29
N LEU A 39 6.12 -12.27 20.38
CA LEU A 39 5.25 -11.23 19.81
C LEU A 39 5.20 -9.94 20.67
N ALA A 40 5.34 -8.78 20.02
CA ALA A 40 5.14 -7.46 20.64
C ALA A 40 4.12 -6.60 19.85
N VAL A 41 3.24 -5.93 20.60
CA VAL A 41 2.27 -4.95 20.09
C VAL A 41 3.01 -3.69 19.61
N PRO A 42 2.61 -3.04 18.49
CA PRO A 42 3.27 -1.83 18.01
C PRO A 42 3.09 -0.65 18.98
N THR A 43 4.13 -0.35 19.75
CA THR A 43 4.24 0.88 20.56
C THR A 43 4.72 2.07 19.72
N THR A 44 4.21 3.26 20.02
CA THR A 44 4.47 4.49 19.27
C THR A 44 5.88 5.05 19.53
N SER A 45 6.80 4.86 18.57
CA SER A 45 8.18 5.32 18.66
C SER A 45 8.36 6.80 18.28
N ASN A 46 8.29 7.69 19.28
CA ASN A 46 8.59 9.12 19.12
C ASN A 46 10.09 9.37 18.85
N HIS A 47 10.47 9.55 17.58
CA HIS A 47 11.84 9.93 17.20
C HIS A 47 12.09 11.43 17.38
N LYS A 48 12.65 11.84 18.52
CA LYS A 48 13.20 13.18 18.72
C LYS A 48 14.57 13.30 18.04
N LEU A 49 14.63 13.95 16.89
CA LEU A 49 15.88 14.49 16.35
C LEU A 49 16.28 15.74 17.13
N ALA A 50 17.56 15.84 17.51
CA ALA A 50 18.08 16.99 18.25
C ALA A 50 18.40 18.14 17.29
N ALA A 51 17.78 19.30 17.49
CA ALA A 51 18.08 20.52 16.74
C ALA A 51 19.33 21.22 17.30
N SER A 52 20.21 21.68 16.42
CA SER A 52 21.39 22.48 16.80
C SER A 52 21.01 23.91 17.19
N SER A 53 21.57 24.41 18.29
CA SER A 53 21.23 25.71 18.88
C SER A 53 21.80 26.90 18.11
N LEU A 54 21.02 27.49 17.20
CA LEU A 54 21.28 28.80 16.62
C LEU A 54 20.02 29.67 16.60
N MET A 55 20.12 30.85 17.22
CA MET A 55 19.17 31.99 17.19
C MET A 55 17.67 31.65 17.28
N MET A 56 17.12 31.73 18.49
CA MET A 56 15.67 31.60 18.71
C MET A 56 14.89 32.78 18.11
N SER A 57 14.47 32.64 16.86
CA SER A 57 13.10 33.04 16.49
C SER A 57 12.11 32.25 17.37
N PRO A 58 10.93 32.80 17.71
CA PRO A 58 9.88 31.98 18.33
C PRO A 58 9.58 30.79 17.41
N ALA A 59 9.53 29.59 17.96
CA ALA A 59 9.19 28.40 17.19
C ALA A 59 7.76 28.54 16.68
N ILE A 60 7.61 28.89 15.40
CA ILE A 60 6.32 28.96 14.73
C ILE A 60 5.75 27.54 14.76
N SER A 61 4.70 27.34 15.56
CA SER A 61 3.87 26.14 15.48
C SER A 61 3.42 26.02 14.01
N PRO A 62 3.81 24.97 13.27
CA PRO A 62 3.48 24.87 11.83
C PRO A 62 1.97 24.93 11.60
N LEU A 63 1.21 24.45 12.57
CA LEU A 63 -0.25 24.44 12.60
C LEU A 63 -0.87 25.71 13.22
N GLY A 64 -0.13 26.81 13.34
CA GLY A 64 -0.66 28.10 13.78
C GLY A 64 -1.30 28.09 15.18
N GLY A 65 -0.85 27.18 16.07
CA GLY A 65 -1.42 26.96 17.39
C GLY A 65 -2.55 25.92 17.47
N TRP A 66 -2.93 25.28 16.35
CA TRP A 66 -3.74 24.07 16.38
C TRP A 66 -2.92 22.87 16.87
N SER A 67 -3.51 22.05 17.72
CA SER A 67 -2.94 20.78 18.21
C SER A 67 -3.74 19.62 17.65
N ILE A 68 -3.11 18.69 16.93
CA ILE A 68 -3.76 17.48 16.42
C ILE A 68 -4.20 16.61 17.61
N THR A 69 -5.47 16.23 17.63
CA THR A 69 -6.08 15.34 18.64
C THR A 69 -6.27 13.93 18.12
N ASN A 70 -6.50 13.75 16.82
CA ASN A 70 -6.62 12.45 16.15
C ASN A 70 -6.21 12.55 14.68
N SER A 71 -5.88 11.42 14.05
CA SER A 71 -5.45 11.34 12.65
C SER A 71 -5.90 10.01 12.03
N THR A 72 -6.64 10.08 10.91
CA THR A 72 -7.27 8.91 10.28
C THR A 72 -6.93 8.81 8.80
N THR A 73 -6.35 7.68 8.38
CA THR A 73 -5.92 7.44 6.99
C THR A 73 -7.09 7.09 6.06
N MET A 74 -7.14 7.76 4.92
CA MET A 74 -8.29 7.87 4.03
C MET A 74 -7.94 7.65 2.56
N GLY A 75 -7.34 6.49 2.25
CA GLY A 75 -6.76 6.31 0.92
C GLY A 75 -5.46 7.11 0.84
N ALA A 76 -5.25 7.89 -0.21
CA ALA A 76 -4.11 8.79 -0.28
C ALA A 76 -4.15 9.90 0.80
N SER A 77 -5.34 10.34 1.20
CA SER A 77 -5.51 11.45 2.14
C SER A 77 -5.44 11.03 3.62
N THR A 78 -5.32 12.01 4.52
CA THR A 78 -5.41 11.85 5.97
C THR A 78 -6.32 12.93 6.55
N LEU A 79 -7.43 12.55 7.20
CA LEU A 79 -8.20 13.49 8.02
C LEU A 79 -7.46 13.70 9.34
N ILE A 80 -7.15 14.95 9.66
CA ILE A 80 -6.71 15.33 11.00
C ILE A 80 -7.87 15.97 11.76
N ASP A 81 -8.09 15.54 12.99
CA ASP A 81 -8.90 16.27 13.96
C ASP A 81 -7.94 17.10 14.83
N ALA A 82 -8.29 18.36 15.13
CA ALA A 82 -7.45 19.26 15.88
C ALA A 82 -8.25 20.18 16.82
N ALA A 83 -7.59 20.64 17.87
CA ALA A 83 -8.13 21.59 18.85
C ALA A 83 -7.26 22.84 18.97
N LYS A 84 -7.89 23.99 19.24
CA LYS A 84 -7.25 25.27 19.53
C LYS A 84 -8.11 26.06 20.50
N ASP A 85 -7.57 26.31 21.69
CA ASP A 85 -8.29 26.88 22.83
C ASP A 85 -9.52 26.01 23.19
N THR A 86 -10.74 26.54 23.05
CA THR A 86 -12.01 25.81 23.22
C THR A 86 -12.63 25.34 21.90
N ARG A 87 -11.96 25.57 20.76
CA ARG A 87 -12.46 25.22 19.42
C ARG A 87 -11.91 23.87 18.99
N VAL A 88 -12.76 23.07 18.35
CA VAL A 88 -12.39 21.84 17.65
C VAL A 88 -12.69 22.00 16.16
N SER A 89 -11.92 21.33 15.32
CA SER A 89 -12.05 21.35 13.87
C SER A 89 -11.38 20.11 13.26
N ALA A 90 -11.65 19.83 11.99
CA ALA A 90 -10.85 18.90 11.20
C ALA A 90 -10.47 19.50 9.84
N ALA A 91 -9.50 18.87 9.18
CA ALA A 91 -9.05 19.19 7.84
C ALA A 91 -8.60 17.93 7.08
N LEU A 92 -8.85 17.86 5.76
CA LEU A 92 -8.45 16.71 4.94
C LEU A 92 -7.12 16.97 4.20
N VAL A 93 -6.02 16.54 4.80
CA VAL A 93 -4.69 16.65 4.16
C VAL A 93 -4.60 15.65 3.02
N THR A 94 -4.39 16.14 1.79
CA THR A 94 -4.21 15.30 0.60
C THR A 94 -2.87 15.63 -0.06
N PRO A 95 -1.82 14.81 0.17
CA PRO A 95 -0.51 15.05 -0.42
C PRO A 95 -0.52 14.94 -1.96
N ASN A 96 0.16 15.88 -2.62
CA ASN A 96 0.34 15.85 -4.07
C ASN A 96 1.54 14.98 -4.49
N ALA A 97 1.65 14.71 -5.79
CA ALA A 97 2.68 13.85 -6.37
C ALA A 97 4.12 14.29 -6.01
N LYS A 98 4.39 15.59 -5.90
CA LYS A 98 5.72 16.10 -5.51
C LYS A 98 6.03 15.80 -4.04
N GLN A 99 5.09 16.07 -3.14
CA GLN A 99 5.22 15.80 -1.69
C GLN A 99 5.41 14.29 -1.42
N VAL A 100 4.69 13.43 -2.16
CA VAL A 100 4.88 11.97 -2.09
C VAL A 100 6.22 11.55 -2.73
N ALA A 101 6.62 12.14 -3.86
CA ALA A 101 7.93 11.87 -4.48
C ALA A 101 9.10 12.22 -3.56
N GLU A 102 8.97 13.23 -2.69
CA GLU A 102 9.97 13.57 -1.67
C GLU A 102 10.12 12.45 -0.61
N VAL A 103 9.01 11.82 -0.17
CA VAL A 103 9.03 10.62 0.69
C VAL A 103 9.67 9.43 -0.02
N LEU A 104 9.32 9.18 -1.28
CA LEU A 104 9.89 8.08 -2.07
C LEU A 104 11.41 8.26 -2.28
N ARG A 105 11.86 9.50 -2.52
CA ARG A 105 13.28 9.89 -2.66
C ARG A 105 14.06 9.70 -1.35
N GLY A 106 13.41 9.98 -0.21
CA GLY A 106 13.94 9.71 1.13
C GLY A 106 13.98 8.23 1.53
N GLY A 107 13.47 7.32 0.70
CA GLY A 107 13.49 5.86 0.94
C GLY A 107 12.47 5.34 1.96
N ALA A 108 11.74 6.22 2.65
CA ALA A 108 10.83 5.86 3.74
C ALA A 108 9.65 4.95 3.34
N ALA A 109 9.36 4.81 2.03
CA ALA A 109 8.32 3.93 1.51
C ALA A 109 8.79 3.09 0.30
N GLY A 110 9.96 2.45 0.43
CA GLY A 110 10.57 1.63 -0.64
C GLY A 110 9.70 0.47 -1.17
N VAL A 111 8.78 -0.07 -0.37
CA VAL A 111 7.82 -1.10 -0.82
C VAL A 111 6.78 -0.50 -1.78
N ALA A 112 6.14 0.62 -1.39
CA ALA A 112 5.19 1.34 -2.23
C ALA A 112 5.82 1.82 -3.54
N LEU A 113 7.07 2.31 -3.47
CA LEU A 113 7.89 2.66 -4.63
C LEU A 113 8.00 1.47 -5.60
N THR A 114 8.44 0.30 -5.09
CA THR A 114 8.66 -0.90 -5.91
C THR A 114 7.38 -1.35 -6.60
N ILE A 115 6.28 -1.47 -5.84
CA ILE A 115 4.97 -1.85 -6.37
C ILE A 115 4.49 -0.88 -7.46
N ALA A 116 4.71 0.43 -7.29
CA ALA A 116 4.31 1.43 -8.26
C ALA A 116 5.18 1.41 -9.54
N VAL A 117 6.50 1.20 -9.43
CA VAL A 117 7.39 1.09 -10.60
C VAL A 117 7.10 -0.18 -11.40
N ASP A 118 6.95 -1.33 -10.73
CA ASP A 118 6.62 -2.61 -11.37
C ASP A 118 5.30 -2.51 -12.16
N GLN A 119 4.28 -1.86 -11.58
CA GLN A 119 2.97 -1.63 -12.22
C GLN A 119 3.00 -0.61 -13.37
N LEU A 120 3.95 0.33 -13.40
CA LEU A 120 4.08 1.33 -14.47
C LEU A 120 4.91 0.83 -15.66
N LEU A 121 5.90 -0.04 -15.42
CA LEU A 121 6.92 -0.37 -16.42
C LEU A 121 6.92 -1.84 -16.88
N ASP A 122 6.33 -2.78 -16.13
CA ASP A 122 6.51 -4.24 -16.32
C ASP A 122 8.01 -4.65 -16.37
N ALA A 123 8.86 -3.80 -15.75
CA ALA A 123 10.30 -3.81 -15.87
C ALA A 123 10.96 -4.35 -14.62
N VAL A 124 12.09 -5.02 -14.82
CA VAL A 124 12.87 -5.70 -13.79
C VAL A 124 14.15 -4.92 -13.43
N ASP A 125 14.59 -4.05 -14.34
CA ASP A 125 15.92 -3.44 -14.39
C ASP A 125 15.79 -1.93 -14.13
N TRP A 126 15.61 -1.52 -12.87
CA TRP A 126 15.48 -0.11 -12.49
C TRP A 126 16.30 0.27 -11.24
N VAL A 127 16.70 1.54 -11.17
CA VAL A 127 17.48 2.14 -10.07
C VAL A 127 16.95 3.54 -9.76
N MET A 128 16.80 3.87 -8.47
CA MET A 128 16.49 5.24 -8.01
C MET A 128 17.68 6.18 -8.25
N ASP A 129 17.43 7.27 -8.97
CA ASP A 129 18.35 8.39 -9.14
C ASP A 129 17.82 9.58 -8.33
N SER A 130 18.11 9.53 -7.02
CA SER A 130 17.64 10.49 -6.02
C SER A 130 18.21 11.90 -6.21
N ALA A 131 19.31 12.04 -6.96
CA ALA A 131 19.89 13.34 -7.32
C ALA A 131 19.10 14.06 -8.42
N ASN A 132 18.46 13.31 -9.32
CA ASN A 132 17.71 13.84 -10.46
C ASN A 132 16.19 13.58 -10.37
N ASN A 133 15.68 13.19 -9.19
CA ASN A 133 14.26 12.95 -8.91
C ASN A 133 13.58 11.97 -9.90
N GLN A 134 14.28 10.91 -10.29
CA GLN A 134 13.81 9.99 -11.34
C GLN A 134 14.17 8.53 -11.04
N ILE A 135 13.41 7.61 -11.63
CA ILE A 135 13.80 6.21 -11.78
C ILE A 135 14.51 6.06 -13.12
N ARG A 136 15.70 5.47 -13.12
CA ARG A 136 16.45 5.11 -14.33
C ARG A 136 16.27 3.62 -14.61
N TYR A 137 15.92 3.24 -15.84
CA TYR A 137 15.57 1.87 -16.19
C TYR A 137 16.02 1.46 -17.60
N GLN A 138 16.01 0.15 -17.86
CA GLN A 138 16.13 -0.42 -19.21
C GLN A 138 14.80 -1.00 -19.68
N LYS A 139 14.51 -0.90 -20.99
CA LYS A 139 13.36 -1.60 -21.58
C LYS A 139 13.62 -3.09 -21.68
N LYS A 140 12.56 -3.86 -21.44
CA LYS A 140 12.54 -5.33 -21.36
C LYS A 140 12.84 -5.99 -22.70
N ASP A 141 14.12 -6.17 -23.01
CA ASP A 141 14.59 -7.01 -24.12
C ASP A 141 14.70 -8.47 -23.64
N PRO A 142 13.85 -9.41 -24.12
CA PRO A 142 13.90 -10.80 -23.68
C PRO A 142 15.07 -11.60 -24.27
N ILE A 143 15.78 -11.06 -25.26
CA ILE A 143 16.86 -11.74 -26.02
C ILE A 143 18.25 -11.35 -25.49
N LYS A 144 18.36 -10.25 -24.72
CA LYS A 144 19.63 -9.83 -24.09
C LYS A 144 19.71 -10.23 -22.61
N PRO A 145 20.91 -10.53 -22.07
CA PRO A 145 21.08 -10.69 -20.64
C PRO A 145 20.87 -9.34 -19.92
N PRO A 146 20.12 -9.30 -18.80
CA PRO A 146 19.82 -8.08 -18.07
C PRO A 146 21.05 -7.52 -17.36
N ASN A 147 21.09 -6.19 -17.15
CA ASN A 147 22.31 -5.47 -16.76
C ASN A 147 22.55 -5.48 -15.23
N PHE A 148 22.63 -6.67 -14.66
CA PHE A 148 23.01 -6.94 -13.26
C PHE A 148 24.38 -7.63 -13.19
N PRO A 149 25.08 -7.62 -12.02
CA PRO A 149 26.30 -8.40 -11.82
C PRO A 149 26.11 -9.91 -12.02
N TYR A 150 24.90 -10.42 -11.76
CA TYR A 150 24.48 -11.79 -12.01
C TYR A 150 23.07 -11.80 -12.58
N TYR A 151 22.79 -12.72 -13.51
CA TYR A 151 21.45 -13.00 -14.02
C TYR A 151 21.16 -14.50 -14.01
N TYR A 152 19.89 -14.88 -14.11
CA TYR A 152 19.46 -16.25 -14.32
C TYR A 152 19.13 -16.49 -15.79
N LYS A 153 19.45 -17.69 -16.30
CA LYS A 153 19.04 -18.17 -17.62
C LYS A 153 18.51 -19.59 -17.57
N VAL A 154 17.64 -19.93 -18.51
CA VAL A 154 17.23 -21.33 -18.75
C VAL A 154 18.44 -22.16 -19.20
N ALA A 155 18.59 -23.35 -18.62
CA ALA A 155 19.66 -24.30 -18.88
C ALA A 155 19.12 -25.53 -19.64
N GLY A 156 18.51 -25.27 -20.79
CA GLY A 156 17.94 -26.28 -21.68
C GLY A 156 17.54 -25.66 -23.02
N GLY A 157 17.67 -26.41 -24.11
CA GLY A 157 17.47 -25.89 -25.46
C GLY A 157 16.00 -25.70 -25.84
N LEU A 158 15.41 -24.54 -25.49
CA LEU A 158 14.29 -24.02 -26.27
C LEU A 158 14.84 -23.58 -27.64
N PRO A 159 14.35 -24.13 -28.76
CA PRO A 159 14.91 -23.83 -30.07
C PRO A 159 14.78 -22.33 -30.38
N ASN A 160 15.93 -21.68 -30.55
CA ASN A 160 16.10 -20.24 -30.80
C ASN A 160 15.70 -19.26 -29.67
N TYR A 161 15.38 -19.73 -28.46
CA TYR A 161 15.05 -18.86 -27.32
C TYR A 161 16.06 -19.00 -26.18
N GLN A 162 16.92 -17.99 -26.01
CA GLN A 162 17.60 -17.74 -24.73
C GLN A 162 16.66 -16.88 -23.86
N ILE A 163 16.31 -17.36 -22.67
CA ILE A 163 15.48 -16.62 -21.71
C ILE A 163 16.35 -16.19 -20.54
N TYR A 164 16.32 -14.91 -20.21
CA TYR A 164 17.07 -14.29 -19.11
C TYR A 164 16.15 -13.57 -18.11
N ALA A 165 16.58 -13.44 -16.85
CA ALA A 165 15.93 -12.62 -15.81
C ALA A 165 16.89 -12.26 -14.65
N ALA A 166 16.52 -11.31 -13.80
CA ALA A 166 17.32 -10.90 -12.64
C ALA A 166 17.22 -11.89 -11.46
N ASN A 167 16.03 -12.47 -11.24
CA ASN A 167 15.79 -13.52 -10.26
C ASN A 167 15.13 -14.76 -10.89
N LYS A 168 15.07 -15.85 -10.13
CA LYS A 168 14.58 -17.15 -10.58
C LYS A 168 13.05 -17.15 -10.74
N GLU A 169 12.34 -16.37 -9.93
CA GLU A 169 10.89 -16.18 -9.97
C GLU A 169 10.44 -15.57 -11.30
N GLN A 170 11.09 -14.49 -11.72
CA GLN A 170 10.88 -13.85 -13.02
C GLN A 170 11.31 -14.75 -14.17
N LEU A 171 12.41 -15.52 -14.03
CA LEU A 171 12.82 -16.46 -15.08
C LEU A 171 11.73 -17.51 -15.32
N CYS A 172 11.23 -18.14 -14.25
CA CYS A 172 10.19 -19.16 -14.36
C CYS A 172 8.88 -18.58 -14.91
N SER A 173 8.48 -17.38 -14.48
CA SER A 173 7.31 -16.68 -15.03
C SER A 173 7.46 -16.39 -16.53
N ARG A 174 8.57 -15.78 -16.96
CA ARG A 174 8.89 -15.52 -18.39
C ARG A 174 8.89 -16.81 -19.22
N THR A 175 9.47 -17.88 -18.66
CA THR A 175 9.50 -19.21 -19.28
C THR A 175 8.10 -19.81 -19.42
N THR A 176 7.24 -19.64 -18.42
CA THR A 176 5.82 -20.05 -18.47
C THR A 176 5.08 -19.40 -19.62
N ALA A 177 5.23 -18.08 -19.79
CA ALA A 177 4.56 -17.31 -20.84
C ALA A 177 5.03 -17.72 -22.25
N ILE A 178 6.34 -17.87 -22.43
CA ILE A 178 6.94 -18.29 -23.71
C ILE A 178 6.52 -19.73 -24.06
N LEU A 179 6.54 -20.67 -23.10
CA LEU A 179 6.11 -22.06 -23.33
C LEU A 179 4.63 -22.16 -23.76
N ASN A 180 3.74 -21.42 -23.09
CA ASN A 180 2.30 -21.42 -23.44
C ASN A 180 1.99 -20.74 -24.80
N THR A 181 2.90 -19.90 -25.29
CA THR A 181 2.86 -19.29 -26.63
C THR A 181 3.40 -20.23 -27.71
N LEU A 182 4.53 -20.90 -27.44
CA LEU A 182 5.18 -21.82 -28.40
C LEU A 182 4.44 -23.15 -28.56
N TYR A 183 3.85 -23.67 -27.49
CA TYR A 183 3.16 -24.96 -27.49
C TYR A 183 1.65 -24.78 -27.32
N SER A 184 0.91 -25.04 -28.39
CA SER A 184 -0.55 -24.98 -28.40
C SER A 184 -1.20 -26.20 -27.73
N THR A 185 -0.58 -27.39 -27.87
CA THR A 185 -1.08 -28.69 -27.42
C THR A 185 -0.79 -29.03 -25.96
N ILE A 186 0.10 -28.28 -25.30
CA ILE A 186 0.49 -28.47 -23.90
C ILE A 186 0.38 -27.12 -23.19
N LYS A 187 -0.38 -27.06 -22.11
CA LYS A 187 -0.44 -25.87 -21.24
C LYS A 187 0.40 -26.07 -20.00
N TYR A 188 1.20 -25.06 -19.69
CA TYR A 188 2.17 -25.06 -18.61
C TYR A 188 1.65 -24.17 -17.48
N LYS A 189 1.28 -24.79 -16.36
CA LYS A 189 0.94 -24.08 -15.13
C LYS A 189 2.15 -24.13 -14.20
N PHE A 190 2.72 -22.98 -13.89
CA PHE A 190 3.82 -22.84 -12.93
C PHE A 190 3.38 -23.32 -11.54
N THR A 191 4.20 -24.16 -10.90
CA THR A 191 3.91 -24.74 -9.56
C THR A 191 4.92 -24.35 -8.50
N GLY A 192 6.14 -23.93 -8.87
CA GLY A 192 7.18 -23.59 -7.90
C GLY A 192 8.60 -23.56 -8.49
N ILE A 193 9.58 -23.39 -7.61
CA ILE A 193 10.99 -23.29 -7.96
C ILE A 193 11.79 -24.16 -7.00
N ILE A 194 12.69 -24.98 -7.54
CA ILE A 194 13.63 -25.78 -6.75
C ILE A 194 15.03 -25.23 -7.01
N GLY A 195 15.85 -25.11 -5.95
CA GLY A 195 17.24 -24.66 -6.03
C GLY A 195 17.45 -23.15 -5.82
N ASP A 196 18.71 -22.73 -5.99
CA ASP A 196 19.11 -21.33 -5.91
C ASP A 196 20.08 -20.95 -7.03
N THR A 197 21.37 -21.26 -6.92
CA THR A 197 22.38 -20.95 -7.96
C THR A 197 22.19 -21.77 -9.24
N VAL A 198 21.76 -23.01 -9.09
CA VAL A 198 21.31 -23.92 -10.15
C VAL A 198 20.02 -24.56 -9.62
N GLY A 199 19.05 -24.79 -10.51
CA GLY A 199 17.74 -25.24 -10.10
C GLY A 199 16.82 -25.61 -11.25
N SER A 200 15.53 -25.71 -10.96
CA SER A 200 14.48 -26.00 -11.93
C SER A 200 13.20 -25.21 -11.62
N CYS A 201 12.60 -24.64 -12.66
CA CYS A 201 11.24 -24.11 -12.63
C CYS A 201 10.27 -25.29 -12.79
N THR A 202 9.40 -25.54 -11.81
CA THR A 202 8.47 -26.68 -11.86
C THR A 202 7.13 -26.29 -12.45
N TYR A 203 6.55 -27.24 -13.19
CA TYR A 203 5.30 -27.07 -13.91
C TYR A 203 4.40 -28.28 -13.74
N GLN A 204 3.10 -28.02 -13.64
CA GLN A 204 2.06 -28.96 -14.02
C GLN A 204 1.78 -28.73 -15.51
N LEU A 205 2.03 -29.76 -16.33
CA LEU A 205 1.77 -29.76 -17.76
C LEU A 205 0.43 -30.45 -18.02
N THR A 206 -0.45 -29.81 -18.79
CA THR A 206 -1.74 -30.40 -19.21
C THR A 206 -1.77 -30.55 -20.72
N ASN A 207 -1.93 -31.78 -21.22
CA ASN A 207 -2.16 -32.03 -22.64
C ASN A 207 -3.60 -31.62 -23.00
N THR A 208 -3.77 -30.70 -23.96
CA THR A 208 -5.09 -30.13 -24.30
C THR A 208 -5.99 -31.07 -25.10
N GLN A 209 -5.45 -32.17 -25.63
CA GLN A 209 -6.18 -33.15 -26.44
C GLN A 209 -6.66 -34.35 -25.62
N SER A 210 -5.87 -34.77 -24.63
CA SER A 210 -6.18 -35.94 -23.78
C SER A 210 -6.58 -35.60 -22.34
N GLY A 211 -6.42 -34.33 -21.91
CA GLY A 211 -6.66 -33.89 -20.54
C GLY A 211 -5.64 -34.41 -19.51
N ILE A 212 -4.68 -35.24 -19.93
CA ILE A 212 -3.66 -35.84 -19.07
C ILE A 212 -2.78 -34.74 -18.46
N GLN A 213 -2.60 -34.82 -17.14
CA GLN A 213 -1.70 -33.96 -16.38
C GLN A 213 -0.43 -34.73 -15.99
N THR A 214 0.72 -34.08 -16.14
CA THR A 214 2.03 -34.61 -15.73
C THR A 214 2.89 -33.48 -15.15
N ASP A 215 3.67 -33.76 -14.12
CA ASP A 215 4.66 -32.81 -13.64
C ASP A 215 5.91 -32.80 -14.53
N GLY A 216 6.62 -31.67 -14.54
CA GLY A 216 7.88 -31.50 -15.25
C GLY A 216 8.63 -30.26 -14.78
N GLY A 217 9.82 -30.04 -15.32
CA GLY A 217 10.62 -28.88 -14.95
C GLY A 217 11.58 -28.42 -16.06
N ILE A 218 11.86 -27.12 -16.07
CA ILE A 218 12.84 -26.51 -16.95
C ILE A 218 14.05 -26.09 -16.10
N PRO A 219 15.24 -26.65 -16.34
CA PRO A 219 16.44 -26.29 -15.57
C PRO A 219 16.83 -24.83 -15.78
N TYR A 220 17.49 -24.24 -14.78
CA TYR A 220 18.08 -22.91 -14.87
C TYR A 220 19.43 -22.82 -14.16
N SER A 221 20.19 -21.78 -14.52
CA SER A 221 21.50 -21.46 -13.95
C SER A 221 21.65 -19.96 -13.70
N ARG A 222 22.25 -19.58 -12.57
CA ARG A 222 22.79 -18.24 -12.32
C ARG A 222 24.12 -18.08 -13.04
N VAL A 223 24.32 -16.95 -13.71
CA VAL A 223 25.48 -16.64 -14.53
C VAL A 223 26.01 -15.27 -14.12
N GLN A 224 27.33 -15.14 -14.00
CA GLN A 224 27.98 -13.84 -13.80
C GLN A 224 27.95 -13.04 -15.10
N ASN A 225 27.56 -11.78 -15.04
CA ASN A 225 27.52 -10.91 -16.20
C ASN A 225 28.87 -10.21 -16.39
N LEU A 226 29.68 -10.72 -17.31
CA LEU A 226 30.96 -10.10 -17.67
C LEU A 226 30.80 -8.76 -18.40
N ASN A 227 29.59 -8.44 -18.87
CA ASN A 227 29.24 -7.20 -19.55
C ASN A 227 28.45 -6.23 -18.64
N TYR A 228 28.42 -6.46 -17.32
CA TYR A 228 27.74 -5.58 -16.38
C TYR A 228 28.36 -4.18 -16.39
N ASP A 229 27.55 -3.18 -16.70
CA ASP A 229 27.94 -1.78 -16.74
C ASP A 229 26.97 -0.92 -15.92
N PRO A 230 27.33 -0.50 -14.70
CA PRO A 230 26.45 0.31 -13.84
C PRO A 230 26.14 1.71 -14.41
N THR A 231 26.79 2.13 -15.50
CA THR A 231 26.61 3.46 -16.12
C THR A 231 25.57 3.49 -17.24
N LYS A 232 24.98 2.34 -17.63
CA LYS A 232 24.04 2.24 -18.77
C LYS A 232 22.54 2.06 -18.41
N PRO A 233 21.83 3.06 -17.88
CA PRO A 233 20.37 3.17 -18.06
C PRO A 233 20.03 4.00 -19.31
N GLU A 234 19.14 3.52 -20.17
CA GLU A 234 18.76 4.22 -21.42
C GLU A 234 17.46 5.05 -21.28
N PHE A 235 16.63 4.77 -20.26
CA PHE A 235 15.34 5.43 -20.07
C PHE A 235 15.18 5.97 -18.66
N THR A 236 14.39 7.04 -18.53
CA THR A 236 14.03 7.64 -17.23
C THR A 236 12.52 7.76 -17.08
N LEU A 237 12.06 7.72 -15.83
CA LEU A 237 10.68 7.90 -15.42
C LEU A 237 10.69 8.90 -14.25
N PRO A 238 10.05 10.08 -14.35
CA PRO A 238 10.03 11.06 -13.26
C PRO A 238 9.39 10.47 -11.99
N LEU A 239 9.97 10.74 -10.83
CA LEU A 239 9.51 10.17 -9.56
C LEU A 239 8.11 10.66 -9.18
N GLU A 240 7.69 11.82 -9.71
CA GLU A 240 6.32 12.34 -9.56
C GLU A 240 5.28 11.42 -10.25
N VAL A 241 5.57 10.83 -11.41
CA VAL A 241 4.68 9.86 -12.08
C VAL A 241 4.56 8.57 -11.27
N VAL A 242 5.65 8.15 -10.62
CA VAL A 242 5.61 7.01 -9.68
C VAL A 242 4.80 7.37 -8.43
N ALA A 243 4.91 8.60 -7.94
CA ALA A 243 4.16 9.10 -6.80
C ALA A 243 2.65 9.24 -7.10
N GLU A 244 2.25 9.67 -8.29
CA GLU A 244 0.85 9.60 -8.76
C GLU A 244 0.31 8.16 -8.71
N LYS A 245 1.12 7.17 -9.12
CA LYS A 245 0.74 5.76 -9.04
C LYS A 245 0.66 5.26 -7.59
N VAL A 246 1.53 5.73 -6.70
CA VAL A 246 1.45 5.46 -5.25
C VAL A 246 0.15 6.06 -4.66
N ILE A 247 -0.18 7.31 -4.97
CA ILE A 247 -1.44 7.96 -4.57
C ILE A 247 -2.64 7.13 -5.03
N SER A 248 -2.70 6.76 -6.32
CA SER A 248 -3.74 5.89 -6.87
C SER A 248 -3.83 4.54 -6.15
N ASN A 249 -2.70 3.92 -5.80
CA ASN A 249 -2.67 2.66 -5.06
C ASN A 249 -3.21 2.82 -3.63
N ALA A 250 -2.86 3.92 -2.95
CA ALA A 250 -3.34 4.23 -1.61
C ALA A 250 -4.88 4.38 -1.59
N ASP A 251 -5.45 5.11 -2.56
CA ASP A 251 -6.89 5.27 -2.74
C ASP A 251 -7.64 3.95 -3.00
N THR A 252 -7.00 3.00 -3.72
CA THR A 252 -7.55 1.64 -3.89
C THR A 252 -7.38 0.73 -2.67
N GLY A 253 -6.72 1.19 -1.61
CA GLY A 253 -6.60 0.47 -0.34
C GLY A 253 -5.24 -0.19 -0.06
N SER A 254 -4.19 0.06 -0.85
CA SER A 254 -2.85 -0.48 -0.58
C SER A 254 -2.24 0.14 0.68
N LEU A 255 -1.99 -0.69 1.70
CA LEU A 255 -1.44 -0.25 2.99
C LEU A 255 -0.01 0.32 2.84
N ASP A 256 0.85 -0.29 2.03
CA ASP A 256 2.20 0.22 1.76
C ASP A 256 2.16 1.62 1.14
N ALA A 257 1.25 1.83 0.18
CA ALA A 257 1.06 3.13 -0.44
C ALA A 257 0.48 4.17 0.54
N GLN A 258 -0.40 3.74 1.44
CA GLN A 258 -0.91 4.57 2.53
C GLN A 258 0.18 4.97 3.54
N VAL A 259 1.21 4.15 3.76
CA VAL A 259 2.40 4.56 4.55
C VAL A 259 3.13 5.71 3.84
N ALA A 260 3.30 5.63 2.51
CA ALA A 260 3.96 6.68 1.72
C ALA A 260 3.19 8.02 1.79
N THR A 261 1.87 8.00 1.63
CA THR A 261 1.07 9.23 1.67
C THR A 261 0.90 9.77 3.08
N ASN A 262 0.69 8.93 4.11
CA ASN A 262 0.71 9.38 5.50
C ASN A 262 2.04 10.05 5.89
N ALA A 263 3.18 9.53 5.43
CA ALA A 263 4.48 10.17 5.66
C ALA A 263 4.58 11.53 4.95
N ALA A 264 4.00 11.67 3.76
CA ALA A 264 3.93 12.96 3.06
C ALA A 264 3.01 13.95 3.81
N THR A 265 1.87 13.48 4.35
CA THR A 265 1.04 14.25 5.30
C THR A 265 1.86 14.72 6.50
N GLN A 266 2.68 13.87 7.12
CA GLN A 266 3.52 14.31 8.25
C GLN A 266 4.56 15.35 7.83
N ASN A 267 5.15 15.25 6.64
CA ASN A 267 6.05 16.30 6.13
C ASN A 267 5.31 17.64 5.94
N ILE A 268 4.09 17.61 5.39
CA ILE A 268 3.21 18.79 5.23
C ILE A 268 2.91 19.45 6.57
N LEU A 269 2.55 18.65 7.59
CA LEU A 269 2.13 19.14 8.91
C LEU A 269 3.29 19.64 9.79
N ASN A 270 4.54 19.29 9.46
CA ASN A 270 5.74 19.74 10.17
C ASN A 270 6.42 20.95 9.50
N ASP A 271 6.11 21.27 8.25
CA ASP A 271 6.61 22.46 7.55
C ASP A 271 5.59 23.61 7.61
N ALA A 272 5.98 24.77 8.13
CA ALA A 272 5.06 25.89 8.35
C ALA A 272 4.51 26.53 7.07
N VAL A 273 5.12 26.31 5.90
CA VAL A 273 4.64 26.80 4.61
C VAL A 273 3.71 25.78 3.95
N GLN A 274 4.04 24.48 4.02
CA GLN A 274 3.15 23.42 3.54
C GLN A 274 1.88 23.30 4.41
N ALA A 275 1.97 23.62 5.70
CA ALA A 275 0.85 23.58 6.64
C ALA A 275 -0.13 24.76 6.51
N GLU A 276 0.26 25.89 5.90
CA GLU A 276 -0.58 27.11 5.82
C GLU A 276 -2.01 26.85 5.28
N PRO A 277 -2.22 26.07 4.20
CA PRO A 277 -3.56 25.74 3.71
C PRO A 277 -4.39 24.93 4.74
N VAL A 278 -3.74 24.04 5.48
CA VAL A 278 -4.37 23.21 6.52
C VAL A 278 -4.78 24.06 7.72
N VAL A 279 -3.94 25.03 8.12
CA VAL A 279 -4.30 26.02 9.15
C VAL A 279 -5.47 26.89 8.70
N GLN A 280 -5.48 27.30 7.43
CA GLN A 280 -6.57 28.10 6.86
C GLN A 280 -7.88 27.31 6.77
N GLU A 281 -7.83 26.01 6.47
CA GLU A 281 -8.98 25.10 6.52
C GLU A 281 -9.50 24.96 7.96
N LEU A 282 -8.64 24.65 8.93
CA LEU A 282 -9.00 24.55 10.35
C LEU A 282 -9.59 25.86 10.91
N GLU A 283 -8.98 27.02 10.63
CA GLU A 283 -9.51 28.32 11.06
C GLU A 283 -10.79 28.73 10.31
N ASN A 284 -11.13 28.15 9.16
CA ASN A 284 -12.42 28.39 8.50
C ASN A 284 -13.51 27.50 9.10
N ASN A 285 -13.22 26.22 9.23
CA ASN A 285 -14.11 25.20 9.77
C ASN A 285 -14.49 25.49 11.24
N ALA A 286 -13.54 26.00 12.03
CA ALA A 286 -13.74 26.35 13.45
C ALA A 286 -14.59 27.61 13.75
N LYS A 287 -15.05 28.35 12.73
CA LYS A 287 -15.69 29.68 12.93
C LYS A 287 -17.21 29.65 13.16
N ASN A 288 -17.84 28.49 13.25
CA ASN A 288 -19.27 28.30 13.60
C ASN A 288 -20.31 29.05 12.74
N ASN A 289 -19.92 29.58 11.58
CA ASN A 289 -20.83 29.85 10.47
C ASN A 289 -20.52 28.85 9.36
N CYS A 290 -21.22 27.70 9.35
CA CYS A 290 -21.19 26.81 8.18
C CYS A 290 -21.63 27.64 6.96
N PRO A 291 -20.83 27.77 5.88
CA PRO A 291 -21.12 28.69 4.77
C PRO A 291 -22.50 28.50 4.12
N SER A 292 -23.03 27.27 4.18
CA SER A 292 -24.36 26.89 3.71
C SER A 292 -25.50 27.17 4.68
N GLY A 293 -25.24 27.39 5.97
CA GLY A 293 -26.24 27.32 7.03
C GLY A 293 -26.86 25.93 7.23
N ILE A 294 -26.09 24.86 7.02
CA ILE A 294 -26.50 23.46 7.23
C ILE A 294 -25.48 22.76 8.14
N THR A 295 -25.98 22.06 9.15
CA THR A 295 -25.23 21.11 10.00
C THR A 295 -25.88 19.72 9.95
N ASN A 296 -25.17 18.68 10.38
CA ASN A 296 -25.78 17.40 10.73
C ASN A 296 -26.10 17.30 12.24
N GLY A 297 -26.70 16.18 12.67
CA GLY A 297 -27.05 15.93 14.07
C GLY A 297 -25.86 15.62 15.01
N LYS A 298 -24.63 15.58 14.49
CA LYS A 298 -23.38 15.42 15.27
C LYS A 298 -22.73 16.78 15.57
N GLY A 299 -23.09 17.82 14.82
CA GLY A 299 -22.51 19.17 14.88
C GLY A 299 -21.68 19.54 13.66
N ASP A 300 -21.45 18.60 12.74
CA ASP A 300 -20.58 18.78 11.58
C ASP A 300 -21.19 19.79 10.60
N CYS A 301 -20.39 20.73 10.10
CA CYS A 301 -20.80 21.76 9.14
C CYS A 301 -20.79 21.24 7.70
N TRP A 302 -21.80 21.64 6.91
CA TRP A 302 -21.73 21.51 5.45
C TRP A 302 -20.99 22.73 4.86
N VAL A 303 -19.79 22.51 4.30
CA VAL A 303 -18.89 23.56 3.82
C VAL A 303 -19.06 23.93 2.34
N CYS A 304 -19.67 23.05 1.55
CA CYS A 304 -20.09 23.36 0.18
C CYS A 304 -21.29 24.33 0.15
N SER A 305 -21.70 24.76 -1.04
CA SER A 305 -22.88 25.63 -1.20
C SER A 305 -24.16 25.00 -0.65
N ARG A 306 -25.14 25.83 -0.26
CA ARG A 306 -26.42 25.35 0.27
C ARG A 306 -27.22 24.60 -0.80
N GLU A 307 -27.07 25.04 -2.05
CA GLU A 307 -27.74 24.53 -3.24
C GLU A 307 -27.24 23.15 -3.64
N SER A 308 -25.97 22.81 -3.34
CA SER A 308 -25.39 21.49 -3.67
C SER A 308 -25.75 20.39 -2.66
N TYR A 309 -26.25 20.73 -1.47
CA TYR A 309 -26.66 19.76 -0.44
C TYR A 309 -27.67 18.76 -0.96
N THR A 310 -28.80 19.24 -1.50
CA THR A 310 -29.88 18.35 -1.96
C THR A 310 -29.46 17.47 -3.15
N PRO A 311 -28.81 17.97 -4.21
CA PRO A 311 -28.30 17.12 -5.29
C PRO A 311 -27.30 16.06 -4.84
N ILE A 312 -26.32 16.41 -3.99
CA ILE A 312 -25.28 15.45 -3.55
C ILE A 312 -25.89 14.39 -2.62
N ARG A 313 -26.73 14.78 -1.66
CA ARG A 313 -27.46 13.83 -0.80
C ARG A 313 -28.41 12.93 -1.60
N ALA A 314 -29.10 13.47 -2.63
CA ALA A 314 -29.99 12.69 -3.49
C ALA A 314 -29.21 11.66 -4.33
N ARG A 315 -28.05 12.03 -4.89
CA ARG A 315 -27.13 11.12 -5.60
C ARG A 315 -26.70 9.95 -4.70
N VAL A 316 -26.34 10.25 -3.46
CA VAL A 316 -25.96 9.25 -2.44
C VAL A 316 -27.13 8.32 -2.07
N VAL A 317 -28.34 8.83 -1.91
CA VAL A 317 -29.54 8.00 -1.64
C VAL A 317 -29.82 7.07 -2.81
N TYR A 318 -29.85 7.60 -4.04
CA TYR A 318 -30.05 6.81 -5.26
C TYR A 318 -28.98 5.71 -5.41
N ALA A 319 -27.71 6.02 -5.19
CA ALA A 319 -26.63 5.02 -5.27
C ALA A 319 -26.73 3.95 -4.16
N LYS A 320 -27.21 4.31 -2.96
CA LYS A 320 -27.55 3.32 -1.91
C LYS A 320 -28.70 2.42 -2.33
N ASP A 321 -29.79 2.97 -2.85
CA ASP A 321 -30.96 2.19 -3.26
C ASP A 321 -30.65 1.22 -4.40
N VAL A 322 -29.84 1.64 -5.38
CA VAL A 322 -29.35 0.76 -6.47
C VAL A 322 -28.44 -0.36 -5.93
N THR A 323 -27.54 -0.08 -4.99
CA THR A 323 -26.60 -1.09 -4.46
C THR A 323 -27.24 -2.05 -3.45
N ASN A 324 -28.24 -1.59 -2.67
CA ASN A 324 -28.97 -2.39 -1.69
C ASN A 324 -29.59 -3.66 -2.31
N GLY A 325 -30.09 -3.58 -3.55
CA GLY A 325 -30.69 -4.73 -4.26
C GLY A 325 -29.71 -5.67 -4.96
N LEU A 326 -28.40 -5.35 -4.97
CA LEU A 326 -27.41 -6.08 -5.79
C LEU A 326 -26.55 -7.05 -4.98
N GLY A 327 -26.09 -6.65 -3.79
CA GLY A 327 -25.09 -7.40 -3.03
C GLY A 327 -23.72 -7.52 -3.75
N GLY A 328 -22.78 -8.20 -3.09
CA GLY A 328 -21.40 -8.36 -3.58
C GLY A 328 -21.27 -9.14 -4.88
N CYS A 329 -20.09 -9.07 -5.50
CA CYS A 329 -19.75 -9.79 -6.73
C CYS A 329 -19.16 -11.18 -6.47
N SER A 330 -19.32 -12.10 -7.43
CA SER A 330 -18.71 -13.44 -7.37
C SER A 330 -18.42 -13.99 -8.77
N ALA A 331 -17.48 -14.93 -8.85
CA ALA A 331 -17.04 -15.56 -10.10
C ALA A 331 -18.13 -16.37 -10.84
N GLY A 332 -19.29 -16.60 -10.24
CA GLY A 332 -20.44 -17.26 -10.88
C GLY A 332 -21.39 -16.29 -11.62
N MET A 333 -21.11 -14.98 -11.60
CA MET A 333 -21.92 -13.97 -12.28
C MET A 333 -21.48 -13.77 -13.73
N ASN A 334 -22.44 -13.48 -14.62
CA ASN A 334 -22.12 -13.11 -16.00
C ASN A 334 -21.62 -11.67 -16.13
N SER A 335 -20.99 -11.33 -17.27
CA SER A 335 -20.39 -10.02 -17.52
C SER A 335 -21.36 -8.85 -17.34
N GLY A 336 -22.64 -9.03 -17.67
CA GLY A 336 -23.67 -8.01 -17.44
C GLY A 336 -23.95 -7.79 -15.95
N GLN A 337 -24.15 -8.87 -15.19
CA GLN A 337 -24.36 -8.83 -13.73
C GLN A 337 -23.17 -8.22 -12.96
N LEU A 338 -21.94 -8.47 -13.42
CA LEU A 338 -20.72 -7.89 -12.87
C LEU A 338 -20.58 -6.41 -13.25
N LEU A 339 -20.82 -6.04 -14.52
CA LEU A 339 -20.74 -4.66 -14.99
C LEU A 339 -21.78 -3.75 -14.33
N THR A 340 -23.03 -4.22 -14.13
CA THR A 340 -24.05 -3.49 -13.38
C THR A 340 -23.59 -3.20 -11.95
N ARG A 341 -22.98 -4.19 -11.26
CA ARG A 341 -22.47 -4.00 -9.90
C ARG A 341 -21.24 -3.09 -9.85
N TYR A 342 -20.29 -3.27 -10.77
CA TYR A 342 -19.11 -2.41 -10.89
C TYR A 342 -19.51 -0.93 -11.01
N ASN A 343 -20.43 -0.62 -11.93
CA ASN A 343 -20.92 0.74 -12.13
C ASN A 343 -21.67 1.27 -10.88
N ALA A 344 -22.55 0.47 -10.28
CA ALA A 344 -23.33 0.87 -9.11
C ALA A 344 -22.46 1.14 -7.86
N TYR A 345 -21.48 0.28 -7.58
CA TYR A 345 -20.57 0.46 -6.44
C TYR A 345 -19.51 1.55 -6.69
N THR A 346 -19.06 1.74 -7.95
CA THR A 346 -18.23 2.90 -8.32
C THR A 346 -18.99 4.21 -8.10
N GLU A 347 -20.26 4.28 -8.51
CA GLU A 347 -21.12 5.46 -8.31
C GLU A 347 -21.39 5.72 -6.83
N LEU A 348 -21.68 4.69 -6.01
CA LEU A 348 -21.83 4.86 -4.56
C LEU A 348 -20.54 5.38 -3.90
N GLY A 349 -19.38 4.86 -4.29
CA GLY A 349 -18.08 5.35 -3.83
C GLY A 349 -17.89 6.83 -4.14
N ALA A 350 -18.02 7.21 -5.42
CA ALA A 350 -17.85 8.59 -5.89
C ALA A 350 -18.91 9.56 -5.35
N ALA A 351 -20.14 9.08 -5.08
CA ALA A 351 -21.18 9.88 -4.43
C ALA A 351 -20.85 10.14 -2.95
N ARG A 352 -20.34 9.14 -2.23
CA ARG A 352 -19.92 9.28 -0.82
C ARG A 352 -18.67 10.14 -0.65
N ASP A 353 -17.70 10.01 -1.56
CA ASP A 353 -16.54 10.92 -1.61
C ASP A 353 -17.00 12.37 -1.78
N ALA A 354 -17.88 12.63 -2.75
CA ALA A 354 -18.41 13.96 -3.04
C ALA A 354 -19.27 14.54 -1.91
N GLU A 355 -19.96 13.69 -1.13
CA GLU A 355 -20.66 14.14 0.07
C GLU A 355 -19.69 14.52 1.19
N ASN A 356 -18.65 13.72 1.43
CA ASN A 356 -17.72 14.03 2.52
C ASN A 356 -16.71 15.12 2.19
N ALA A 357 -16.41 15.38 0.92
CA ALA A 357 -15.76 16.62 0.50
C ALA A 357 -16.54 17.89 0.92
N CYS A 358 -17.82 17.75 1.27
CA CYS A 358 -18.70 18.83 1.73
C CYS A 358 -19.01 18.82 3.23
N TRP A 359 -18.52 17.87 4.03
CA TRP A 359 -18.71 17.83 5.50
C TRP A 359 -17.41 18.19 6.24
N SER A 360 -17.52 18.98 7.32
CA SER A 360 -16.42 19.31 8.23
C SER A 360 -16.86 19.22 9.71
N PRO A 361 -16.30 18.29 10.52
CA PRO A 361 -15.42 17.21 10.12
C PRO A 361 -16.07 16.24 9.12
N GLN A 362 -15.26 15.45 8.44
CA GLN A 362 -15.77 14.46 7.48
C GLN A 362 -16.36 13.26 8.23
N ASP A 363 -17.62 12.93 7.96
CA ASP A 363 -18.32 11.85 8.67
C ASP A 363 -17.69 10.48 8.41
N GLN A 364 -17.05 9.90 9.43
CA GLN A 364 -16.35 8.62 9.34
C GLN A 364 -17.24 7.46 8.83
N GLU A 365 -18.54 7.48 9.12
CA GLU A 365 -19.46 6.43 8.64
C GLU A 365 -19.57 6.46 7.10
N HIS A 366 -19.62 7.66 6.53
CA HIS A 366 -19.68 7.87 5.09
C HIS A 366 -18.37 7.44 4.40
N LEU A 367 -17.21 7.63 5.05
CA LEU A 367 -15.90 7.22 4.54
C LEU A 367 -15.74 5.69 4.50
N ILE A 368 -16.20 5.01 5.55
CA ILE A 368 -16.25 3.54 5.61
C ILE A 368 -17.15 3.02 4.47
N GLN A 369 -18.28 3.69 4.21
CA GLN A 369 -19.18 3.35 3.10
C GLN A 369 -18.54 3.61 1.72
N ALA A 370 -17.81 4.72 1.53
CA ALA A 370 -17.08 5.00 0.30
C ALA A 370 -16.02 3.93 0.02
N ARG A 371 -15.21 3.59 1.02
CA ARG A 371 -14.15 2.57 0.91
C ARG A 371 -14.74 1.17 0.64
N ALA A 372 -15.80 0.77 1.34
CA ALA A 372 -16.46 -0.51 1.11
C ALA A 372 -16.99 -0.62 -0.32
N ALA A 373 -17.64 0.43 -0.83
CA ALA A 373 -18.13 0.47 -2.22
C ALA A 373 -16.98 0.38 -3.24
N LYS A 374 -15.88 1.13 -3.04
CA LYS A 374 -14.67 1.05 -3.88
C LYS A 374 -14.06 -0.36 -3.92
N VAL A 375 -14.00 -1.05 -2.77
CA VAL A 375 -13.51 -2.44 -2.68
C VAL A 375 -14.43 -3.36 -3.48
N THR A 376 -15.74 -3.34 -3.24
CA THR A 376 -16.68 -4.21 -3.98
C THR A 376 -16.68 -3.93 -5.50
N ALA A 377 -16.51 -2.67 -5.92
CA ALA A 377 -16.31 -2.35 -7.34
C ALA A 377 -15.03 -3.00 -7.90
N ASN A 378 -13.91 -2.94 -7.18
CA ASN A 378 -12.67 -3.62 -7.60
C ASN A 378 -12.83 -5.15 -7.64
N ASP A 379 -13.57 -5.76 -6.70
CA ASP A 379 -13.90 -7.18 -6.75
C ASP A 379 -14.68 -7.54 -8.02
N CYS A 380 -15.74 -6.78 -8.36
CA CYS A 380 -16.50 -6.95 -9.60
C CYS A 380 -15.62 -6.81 -10.85
N LYS A 381 -14.71 -5.83 -10.85
CA LYS A 381 -13.74 -5.61 -11.94
C LYS A 381 -12.74 -6.76 -12.07
N SER A 382 -12.34 -7.39 -10.96
CA SER A 382 -11.44 -8.55 -11.01
C SER A 382 -12.08 -9.73 -11.74
N TYR A 383 -13.36 -10.02 -11.49
CA TYR A 383 -14.09 -11.08 -12.19
C TYR A 383 -14.40 -10.74 -13.66
N LEU A 384 -14.59 -9.46 -14.00
CA LEU A 384 -14.71 -9.02 -15.39
C LEU A 384 -13.43 -9.25 -16.22
N GLY A 385 -12.26 -9.30 -15.59
CA GLY A 385 -10.99 -9.61 -16.24
C GLY A 385 -10.71 -11.10 -16.48
N VAL A 386 -11.68 -11.97 -16.19
CA VAL A 386 -11.56 -13.45 -16.27
C VAL A 386 -12.57 -14.05 -17.28
N LEU A 387 -13.39 -13.22 -17.92
CA LEU A 387 -14.44 -13.57 -18.90
C LEU A 387 -14.05 -13.10 -20.32
#